data_AF-A0A7S2UCE1-F1
#
_entry.id   AF-A0A7S2UCE1-F1
#
_cell.length_a   1.000
_cell.length_b   1.000
_cell.length_c   1.000
_cell.angle_alpha   90.00
_cell.angle_beta   90.00
_cell.angle_gamma   90.00
#
_symmetry.space_group_name_H-M   'P 1'
#
loop_
_entity.id
_entity.type
_entity.pdbx_description
1 polymer ?
#
loop_
_entity_poly.entity_id
_entity_poly.type
_entity_poly.pdbx_seq_one_letter_code
_entity_poly.pdbx_strand_id
1 'polypeptide(L)'
;MLQNIPVQEEEEEPSVGENDEDEFRMGSLQSELDRRNNNNNLESPSTSVVLTEEKEEEFDGYAMRDVIYEKWGACFDVDFQRVDAFGMRELYLNVLPFRLGSRRFRHDTELDYLCHLQAIVEILEKYDQLGYVLMQIDETKKKPRGNTSPLVAVPLRLDLTPEQSNSILGYRD
;
A
#
# COMPACT_ATOMS: atom_id res chain seq x y z
N MET A 1 67.03 -14.26 13.15
CA MET A 1 67.32 -13.04 13.94
C MET A 1 66.00 -12.56 14.50
N LEU A 2 65.94 -12.39 15.82
CA LEU A 2 64.81 -11.89 16.61
C LEU A 2 64.65 -10.38 16.44
N GLN A 3 63.39 -9.92 16.44
CA GLN A 3 62.81 -8.76 17.17
C GLN A 3 61.34 -8.62 16.68
N ASN A 4 60.30 -9.17 17.32
CA ASN A 4 59.65 -8.89 18.62
C ASN A 4 59.03 -7.47 18.75
N ILE A 5 57.74 -7.31 18.36
CA ILE A 5 56.48 -7.04 19.13
C ILE A 5 56.17 -5.52 19.39
N PRO A 6 54.94 -5.13 19.82
CA PRO A 6 53.75 -4.73 19.04
C PRO A 6 53.40 -3.24 19.22
N VAL A 7 52.43 -2.73 18.45
CA VAL A 7 51.56 -1.66 18.94
C VAL A 7 50.11 -2.08 18.69
N GLN A 8 49.39 -2.24 19.81
CA GLN A 8 47.95 -2.31 19.93
C GLN A 8 47.44 -0.87 20.09
N GLU A 9 46.39 -0.51 19.37
CA GLU A 9 45.36 0.47 19.77
C GLU A 9 44.08 -0.11 19.17
N GLU A 10 43.39 -1.01 19.88
CA GLU A 10 42.31 -0.76 20.84
C GLU A 10 41.16 0.11 20.29
N GLU A 11 39.99 -0.51 20.38
CA GLU A 11 38.68 -0.15 19.89
C GLU A 11 38.07 0.99 20.72
N GLU A 12 37.23 1.84 20.13
CA GLU A 12 36.09 2.46 20.84
C GLU A 12 35.06 3.03 19.84
N GLU A 13 34.06 2.21 19.50
CA GLU A 13 32.68 2.65 19.29
C GLU A 13 31.92 2.33 20.59
N PRO A 14 30.68 2.79 20.81
CA PRO A 14 30.10 4.12 20.69
C PRO A 14 29.51 4.57 22.05
N SER A 15 29.58 5.86 22.41
CA SER A 15 28.96 6.34 23.65
C SER A 15 27.45 6.56 23.50
N VAL A 16 26.73 5.93 24.43
CA VAL A 16 25.29 5.92 24.65
C VAL A 16 24.87 7.09 25.56
N GLY A 17 23.66 7.63 25.32
CA GLY A 17 22.93 8.58 26.18
C GLY A 17 22.90 9.98 25.59
N GLU A 18 21.78 10.66 25.40
CA GLU A 18 20.65 10.78 26.34
C GLU A 18 19.28 10.70 25.62
N ASN A 19 18.34 10.07 26.30
CA ASN A 19 16.93 10.02 25.95
C ASN A 19 16.29 11.37 26.24
N ASP A 20 15.94 12.12 25.20
CA ASP A 20 14.90 13.13 25.31
C ASP A 20 13.58 12.49 24.88
N GLU A 21 12.90 11.96 25.90
CA GLU A 21 11.50 11.61 25.84
C GLU A 21 10.71 12.91 25.65
N ASP A 22 10.44 13.28 24.40
CA ASP A 22 9.44 14.31 24.08
C ASP A 22 8.05 13.77 24.46
N GLU A 23 7.73 14.06 25.71
CA GLU A 23 6.48 13.87 26.41
C GLU A 23 5.33 14.50 25.60
N PHE A 24 4.63 13.64 24.86
CA PHE A 24 3.38 13.96 24.18
C PHE A 24 2.37 14.52 25.19
N ARG A 25 2.18 15.85 25.19
CA ARG A 25 1.15 16.56 25.96
C ARG A 25 -0.26 16.26 25.43
N MET A 26 -0.75 15.03 25.59
CA MET A 26 -2.14 14.63 25.39
C MET A 26 -2.97 14.84 26.67
N GLY A 27 -2.98 16.08 27.19
CA GLY A 27 -3.69 16.43 28.43
C GLY A 27 -5.00 17.20 28.26
N SER A 28 -5.37 17.63 27.04
CA SER A 28 -6.42 18.65 26.87
C SER A 28 -7.65 18.25 26.05
N LEU A 29 -7.77 16.99 25.59
CA LEU A 29 -8.97 16.52 24.87
C LEU A 29 -9.87 15.59 25.69
N GLN A 30 -9.32 14.93 26.73
CA GLN A 30 -10.10 14.00 27.56
C GLN A 30 -11.13 14.72 28.45
N SER A 31 -10.82 15.95 28.90
CA SER A 31 -11.69 16.71 29.83
C SER A 31 -12.93 17.33 29.18
N GLU A 32 -13.03 17.33 27.84
CA GLU A 32 -14.16 17.92 27.11
C GLU A 32 -15.26 16.88 26.79
N LEU A 33 -14.92 15.59 26.70
CA LEU A 33 -15.84 14.51 26.32
C LEU A 33 -16.72 14.02 27.47
N ASP A 34 -16.24 14.07 28.71
CA ASP A 34 -17.02 13.62 29.89
C ASP A 34 -18.16 14.57 30.28
N ARG A 35 -18.21 15.79 29.74
CA ARG A 35 -19.27 16.76 30.04
C ARG A 35 -20.56 16.56 29.25
N ARG A 36 -20.57 15.74 28.19
CA ARG A 36 -21.74 15.58 27.31
C ARG A 36 -22.64 14.39 27.62
N ASN A 37 -22.22 13.45 28.47
CA ASN A 37 -22.90 12.16 28.62
C ASN A 37 -23.98 12.09 29.72
N ASN A 38 -24.44 13.22 30.29
CA ASN A 38 -25.32 13.18 31.46
C ASN A 38 -26.61 14.02 31.38
N ASN A 39 -27.13 14.31 30.19
CA ASN A 39 -28.47 14.87 30.07
C ASN A 39 -29.08 14.56 28.70
N ASN A 40 -29.91 13.52 28.64
CA ASN A 40 -31.31 13.62 28.19
C ASN A 40 -31.91 12.22 27.98
N ASN A 41 -32.70 11.81 28.97
CA ASN A 41 -33.69 10.75 28.89
C ASN A 41 -35.06 11.43 28.75
N LEU A 42 -35.76 11.27 27.62
CA LEU A 42 -37.22 11.10 27.54
C LEU A 42 -37.74 10.90 26.09
N GLU A 43 -38.50 9.82 25.92
CA GLU A 43 -39.62 9.55 25.00
C GLU A 43 -39.38 9.13 23.53
N SER A 44 -39.92 7.94 23.24
CA SER A 44 -39.94 7.15 21.99
C SER A 44 -40.99 7.68 20.97
N PRO A 45 -41.05 7.19 19.70
CA PRO A 45 -41.60 5.86 19.40
C PRO A 45 -40.94 5.10 18.23
N SER A 46 -41.15 3.78 18.22
CA SER A 46 -40.91 2.87 17.10
C SER A 46 -41.45 3.40 15.79
N THR A 47 -40.65 3.32 14.71
CA THR A 47 -41.07 2.91 13.36
C THR A 47 -39.81 2.55 12.56
N SER A 48 -39.73 1.29 12.13
CA SER A 48 -39.29 0.80 10.81
C SER A 48 -38.34 1.73 10.02
N VAL A 49 -37.13 1.36 9.61
CA VAL A 49 -36.72 0.18 8.85
C VAL A 49 -35.20 0.04 9.07
N VAL A 50 -34.71 -1.09 9.56
CA VAL A 50 -33.28 -1.40 9.46
C VAL A 50 -33.06 -1.92 8.04
N LEU A 51 -32.86 -1.00 7.11
CA LEU A 51 -32.08 -1.30 5.93
C LEU A 51 -30.65 -1.41 6.44
N THR A 52 -30.19 -2.64 6.66
CA THR A 52 -28.78 -2.95 6.53
C THR A 52 -28.42 -2.65 5.08
N GLU A 53 -28.17 -1.38 4.79
CA GLU A 53 -27.27 -1.01 3.72
C GLU A 53 -25.92 -1.57 4.18
N GLU A 54 -25.62 -2.78 3.69
CA GLU A 54 -24.23 -3.18 3.47
C GLU A 54 -23.65 -2.04 2.65
N LYS A 55 -23.07 -1.07 3.35
CA LYS A 55 -22.22 -0.07 2.74
C LYS A 55 -21.06 -0.90 2.27
N GLU A 56 -21.14 -1.40 1.03
CA GLU A 56 -19.98 -1.88 0.30
C GLU A 56 -18.93 -0.80 0.54
N GLU A 57 -17.94 -1.11 1.37
CA GLU A 57 -16.82 -0.20 1.61
C GLU A 57 -16.18 -0.07 0.23
N GLU A 58 -16.56 1.00 -0.48
CA GLU A 58 -16.08 1.31 -1.81
C GLU A 58 -14.56 1.31 -1.71
N PHE A 59 -13.96 0.32 -2.34
CA PHE A 59 -12.53 0.09 -2.19
C PHE A 59 -11.85 1.20 -2.95
N ASP A 60 -11.13 2.08 -2.26
CA ASP A 60 -10.54 3.27 -2.85
C ASP A 60 -9.01 3.17 -2.93
N GLY A 61 -8.37 4.21 -3.47
CA GLY A 61 -6.92 4.28 -3.56
C GLY A 61 -6.21 4.20 -2.19
N TYR A 62 -6.87 4.63 -1.11
CA TYR A 62 -6.33 4.49 0.24
C TYR A 62 -6.40 3.04 0.72
N ALA A 63 -7.51 2.35 0.49
CA ALA A 63 -7.66 0.93 0.78
C ALA A 63 -6.61 0.10 0.02
N MET A 64 -6.35 0.41 -1.26
CA MET A 64 -5.31 -0.25 -2.04
C MET A 64 -3.91 -0.02 -1.46
N ARG A 65 -3.61 1.22 -1.04
CA ARG A 65 -2.34 1.52 -0.35
C ARG A 65 -2.19 0.70 0.92
N ASP A 66 -3.25 0.64 1.72
CA ASP A 66 -3.24 -0.01 3.02
C ASP A 66 -3.04 -1.53 2.87
N VAL A 67 -3.67 -2.17 1.87
CA VAL A 67 -3.44 -3.57 1.51
C VAL A 67 -1.98 -3.82 1.11
N ILE A 68 -1.41 -2.97 0.26
CA ILE A 68 -0.01 -3.09 -0.18
C ILE A 68 0.94 -2.92 1.02
N TYR A 69 0.67 -1.95 1.88
CA TYR A 69 1.45 -1.64 3.06
C TYR A 69 1.39 -2.79 4.07
N GLU A 70 0.20 -3.31 4.38
CA GLU A 70 -0.01 -4.44 5.28
C GLU A 70 0.73 -5.69 4.77
N LYS A 71 0.69 -5.95 3.45
CA LYS A 71 1.33 -7.14 2.88
C LYS A 71 2.85 -7.11 2.93
N TRP A 72 3.47 -5.97 2.57
CA TRP A 72 4.92 -5.92 2.34
C TRP A 72 5.69 -4.95 3.24
N GLY A 73 5.00 -4.16 4.06
CA GLY A 73 5.54 -3.18 5.00
C GLY A 73 6.02 -1.89 4.34
N ALA A 74 5.58 -1.60 3.10
CA ALA A 74 5.94 -0.39 2.38
C ALA A 74 4.93 -0.09 1.26
N CYS A 75 4.70 1.19 0.98
CA CYS A 75 3.87 1.66 -0.13
C CYS A 75 4.63 1.51 -1.45
N PHE A 76 4.35 0.43 -2.18
CA PHE A 76 4.94 0.16 -3.47
C PHE A 76 4.13 0.78 -4.60
N ASP A 77 4.83 1.10 -5.69
CA ASP A 77 4.19 1.51 -6.94
C ASP A 77 3.59 0.31 -7.68
N VAL A 78 2.54 0.56 -8.46
CA VAL A 78 1.82 -0.46 -9.23
C VAL A 78 1.67 -0.02 -10.67
N ASP A 79 1.75 -0.96 -11.61
CA ASP A 79 1.67 -0.64 -13.03
C ASP A 79 1.03 -1.75 -13.85
N PHE A 80 0.26 -1.39 -14.87
CA PHE A 80 -0.20 -2.36 -15.85
C PHE A 80 0.90 -2.67 -16.87
N GLN A 81 1.36 -3.91 -16.90
CA GLN A 81 2.31 -4.38 -17.89
C GLN A 81 1.62 -5.37 -18.84
N ARG A 82 1.64 -5.02 -20.13
CA ARG A 82 1.22 -5.93 -21.20
C ARG A 82 2.34 -6.88 -21.55
N VAL A 83 1.98 -8.15 -21.70
CA VAL A 83 2.88 -9.20 -22.20
C VAL A 83 2.19 -9.86 -23.38
N ASP A 84 2.76 -9.65 -24.58
CA ASP A 84 2.33 -10.34 -25.79
C ASP A 84 3.19 -11.59 -25.97
N ALA A 85 2.59 -12.77 -25.79
CA ALA A 85 3.28 -14.05 -25.94
C ALA A 85 2.47 -14.98 -26.84
N PHE A 86 3.09 -15.49 -27.92
CA PHE A 86 2.50 -16.50 -28.81
C PHE A 86 1.08 -16.17 -29.31
N GLY A 87 0.79 -14.90 -29.61
CA GLY A 87 -0.51 -14.46 -30.10
C GLY A 87 -1.60 -14.26 -29.02
N MET A 88 -1.27 -14.55 -27.75
CA MET A 88 -2.11 -14.21 -26.61
C MET A 88 -1.62 -12.89 -26.00
N ARG A 89 -2.57 -11.98 -25.75
CA ARG A 89 -2.32 -10.69 -25.09
C ARG A 89 -2.74 -10.81 -23.64
N GLU A 90 -1.77 -10.85 -22.73
CA GLU A 90 -2.01 -10.92 -21.30
C GLU A 90 -1.70 -9.55 -20.66
N LEU A 91 -2.55 -9.13 -19.72
CA LEU A 91 -2.33 -7.94 -18.91
C LEU A 91 -2.00 -8.35 -17.48
N TYR A 92 -0.91 -7.81 -16.96
CA TYR A 92 -0.47 -8.02 -15.60
C TYR A 92 -0.52 -6.71 -14.84
N LEU A 93 -0.96 -6.76 -13.58
CA LEU A 93 -0.74 -5.69 -12.63
C LEU A 93 0.54 -5.99 -11.86
N ASN A 94 1.60 -5.24 -12.12
CA ASN A 94 2.90 -5.42 -11.52
C ASN A 94 3.07 -4.51 -10.31
N VAL A 95 3.33 -5.10 -9.14
CA VAL A 95 3.80 -4.36 -7.97
C VAL A 95 5.30 -4.18 -8.09
N LEU A 96 5.71 -2.95 -8.38
CA LEU A 96 7.09 -2.56 -8.62
C LEU A 96 7.83 -2.34 -7.29
N PRO A 97 9.14 -2.60 -7.22
CA PRO A 97 9.90 -2.44 -5.99
C PRO A 97 10.30 -0.98 -5.69
N PHE A 98 9.54 -0.01 -6.18
CA PHE A 98 9.76 1.42 -5.95
C PHE A 98 8.83 1.89 -4.84
N ARG A 99 9.40 2.61 -3.86
CA ARG A 99 8.68 3.10 -2.68
C ARG A 99 8.48 4.59 -2.76
N LEU A 100 7.40 5.10 -2.18
CA LEU A 100 7.18 6.52 -1.99
C LEU A 100 8.43 7.16 -1.33
N GLY A 101 8.96 8.22 -1.96
CA GLY A 101 10.19 8.90 -1.53
C GLY A 101 11.51 8.30 -2.05
N SER A 102 11.48 7.21 -2.82
CA SER A 102 12.67 6.66 -3.49
C SER A 102 12.99 7.42 -4.77
N ARG A 103 14.29 7.53 -5.13
CA ARG A 103 14.75 8.19 -6.37
C ARG A 103 14.17 7.62 -7.67
N ARG A 104 13.65 6.38 -7.64
CA ARG A 104 13.06 5.69 -8.80
C ARG A 104 11.54 5.62 -8.74
N PHE A 105 10.92 6.31 -7.79
CA PHE A 105 9.47 6.41 -7.70
C PHE A 105 8.97 7.37 -8.78
N ARG A 106 7.87 7.02 -9.45
CA ARG A 106 7.37 7.78 -10.61
C ARG A 106 6.56 9.02 -10.22
N HIS A 107 5.99 9.02 -9.02
CA HIS A 107 5.11 10.08 -8.54
C HIS A 107 5.89 11.12 -7.75
N ASP A 108 5.64 12.41 -8.03
CA ASP A 108 6.35 13.51 -7.38
C ASP A 108 5.85 13.77 -5.96
N THR A 109 4.58 13.44 -5.69
CA THR A 109 3.92 13.68 -4.39
C THR A 109 3.12 12.45 -3.94
N GLU A 110 2.80 12.38 -2.64
CA GLU A 110 1.90 11.33 -2.12
C GLU A 110 0.50 11.43 -2.73
N LEU A 111 0.00 12.64 -2.96
CA LEU A 111 -1.30 12.86 -3.60
C LEU A 111 -1.34 12.26 -5.01
N ASP A 112 -0.28 12.46 -5.79
CA ASP A 112 -0.14 11.91 -7.14
C ASP A 112 -0.13 10.37 -7.13
N TYR A 113 0.58 9.77 -6.16
CA TYR A 113 0.55 8.34 -5.93
C TYR A 113 -0.85 7.82 -5.56
N LEU A 114 -1.57 8.49 -4.67
CA LEU A 114 -2.93 8.10 -4.28
C LEU A 114 -3.91 8.24 -5.45
N CYS A 115 -3.81 9.31 -6.24
CA CYS A 115 -4.58 9.46 -7.47
C CYS A 115 -4.30 8.33 -8.47
N HIS A 116 -3.03 7.93 -8.60
CA HIS A 116 -2.66 6.78 -9.43
C HIS A 116 -3.28 5.49 -8.90
N LEU A 117 -3.19 5.21 -7.61
CA LEU A 117 -3.83 4.04 -7.00
C LEU A 117 -5.34 4.05 -7.22
N GLN A 118 -6.00 5.19 -7.03
CA GLN A 118 -7.43 5.34 -7.29
C GLN A 118 -7.77 4.98 -8.75
N ALA A 119 -6.99 5.48 -9.72
CA ALA A 119 -7.19 5.14 -11.13
C ALA A 119 -7.00 3.64 -11.42
N ILE A 120 -6.01 3.00 -10.78
CA ILE A 120 -5.82 1.54 -10.88
C ILE A 120 -7.05 0.80 -10.33
N VAL A 121 -7.54 1.21 -9.17
CA VAL A 121 -8.70 0.58 -8.52
C VAL A 121 -9.95 0.74 -9.37
N GLU A 122 -10.24 1.93 -9.88
CA GLU A 122 -11.38 2.17 -10.79
C GLU A 122 -11.30 1.28 -12.04
N ILE A 123 -10.10 1.06 -12.59
CA ILE A 123 -9.90 0.12 -13.69
C ILE A 123 -10.22 -1.30 -13.22
N LEU A 124 -9.70 -1.74 -12.08
CA LEU A 124 -9.93 -3.10 -11.58
C LEU A 124 -11.42 -3.36 -11.28
N GLU A 125 -12.13 -2.39 -10.71
CA GLU A 125 -13.58 -2.48 -10.46
C GLU A 125 -14.37 -2.51 -11.76
N LYS A 126 -14.04 -1.65 -12.73
CA LYS A 126 -14.71 -1.59 -14.04
C LYS A 126 -14.68 -2.92 -14.78
N TYR A 127 -13.65 -3.74 -14.57
CA TYR A 127 -13.50 -5.06 -15.20
C TYR A 127 -13.70 -6.25 -14.24
N ASP A 128 -14.25 -6.01 -13.04
CA ASP A 128 -14.51 -7.04 -12.02
C ASP A 128 -13.28 -7.90 -11.68
N GLN A 129 -12.10 -7.27 -11.65
CA GLN A 129 -10.81 -7.91 -11.36
C GLN A 129 -10.30 -7.65 -9.94
N LEU A 130 -10.89 -6.67 -9.23
CA LEU A 130 -10.39 -6.24 -7.94
C LEU A 130 -10.30 -7.39 -6.93
N GLY A 131 -11.37 -8.17 -6.77
CA GLY A 131 -11.38 -9.32 -5.86
C GLY A 131 -10.32 -10.36 -6.21
N TYR A 132 -10.10 -10.62 -7.50
CA TYR A 132 -9.09 -11.55 -7.98
C TYR A 132 -7.66 -11.07 -7.70
N VAL A 133 -7.42 -9.76 -7.81
CA VAL A 133 -6.14 -9.13 -7.46
C VAL A 133 -5.88 -9.20 -5.96
N LEU A 134 -6.86 -8.87 -5.12
CA LEU A 134 -6.74 -8.93 -3.67
C LEU A 134 -6.43 -10.34 -3.18
N MET A 135 -7.12 -11.35 -3.72
CA MET A 135 -6.84 -12.76 -3.44
C MET A 135 -5.40 -13.14 -3.82
N GLN A 136 -4.92 -12.72 -5.00
CA GLN A 136 -3.53 -12.98 -5.41
C GLN A 136 -2.50 -12.26 -4.54
N ILE A 137 -2.79 -11.04 -4.07
CA ILE A 137 -1.93 -10.32 -3.13
C ILE A 137 -1.84 -11.08 -1.81
N ASP A 138 -2.94 -11.66 -1.33
CA ASP A 138 -2.89 -12.42 -0.09
C ASP A 138 -2.18 -13.78 -0.27
N GLU A 139 -2.42 -14.49 -1.37
CA GLU A 139 -1.79 -15.78 -1.63
C GLU A 139 -0.30 -15.69 -1.98
N THR A 140 0.14 -14.57 -2.58
CA THR A 140 1.51 -14.46 -3.07
C THR A 140 2.53 -14.34 -1.94
N LYS A 141 3.55 -15.20 -2.00
CA LYS A 141 4.74 -15.13 -1.14
C LYS A 141 5.85 -14.28 -1.75
N LYS A 142 5.65 -13.77 -2.97
CA LYS A 142 6.64 -12.93 -3.65
C LYS A 142 6.63 -11.55 -2.99
N LYS A 143 7.82 -10.99 -2.80
CA LYS A 143 8.02 -9.64 -2.28
C LYS A 143 8.73 -8.80 -3.35
N PRO A 144 8.28 -7.58 -3.64
CA PRO A 144 9.01 -6.67 -4.51
C PRO A 144 10.40 -6.37 -3.93
N ARG A 145 11.46 -6.60 -4.71
CA ARG A 145 12.86 -6.33 -4.31
C ARG A 145 13.56 -5.43 -5.30
N GLY A 146 13.97 -4.26 -4.84
CA GLY A 146 14.62 -3.22 -5.64
C GLY A 146 16.14 -3.21 -5.54
N ASN A 147 16.69 -3.90 -4.53
CA ASN A 147 18.13 -3.93 -4.25
C ASN A 147 18.84 -5.13 -4.90
N THR A 148 18.16 -5.85 -5.80
CA THR A 148 18.71 -7.01 -6.51
C THR A 148 18.87 -6.69 -8.00
N SER A 149 19.87 -7.29 -8.63
CA SER A 149 20.03 -7.34 -10.09
C SER A 149 19.77 -8.78 -10.54
N PRO A 150 18.64 -9.09 -11.21
CA PRO A 150 17.60 -8.19 -11.69
C PRO A 150 16.61 -7.70 -10.60
N LEU A 151 15.93 -6.59 -10.91
CA LEU A 151 14.80 -6.08 -10.12
C LEU A 151 13.68 -7.13 -10.10
N VAL A 152 13.05 -7.33 -8.94
CA VAL A 152 11.96 -8.28 -8.79
C VAL A 152 10.66 -7.53 -8.54
N ALA A 153 9.78 -7.53 -9.54
CA ALA A 153 8.39 -7.10 -9.41
C ALA A 153 7.49 -8.31 -9.08
N VAL A 154 6.32 -8.05 -8.48
CA VAL A 154 5.30 -9.08 -8.25
C VAL A 154 4.23 -8.94 -9.32
N PRO A 155 4.20 -9.84 -10.33
CA PRO A 155 3.16 -9.83 -11.34
C PRO A 155 1.88 -10.49 -10.80
N LEU A 156 0.78 -9.74 -10.86
CA LEU A 156 -0.57 -10.20 -10.57
C LEU A 156 -1.29 -10.34 -11.91
N ARG A 157 -1.87 -11.51 -12.17
CA ARG A 157 -2.57 -11.79 -13.42
C ARG A 157 -3.94 -11.14 -13.40
N LEU A 158 -4.36 -10.60 -14.53
CA LEU A 158 -5.73 -10.16 -14.74
C LEU A 158 -6.39 -11.13 -15.71
N ASP A 159 -7.56 -11.65 -15.35
CA ASP A 159 -8.36 -12.53 -16.19
C ASP A 159 -9.29 -11.68 -17.07
N LEU A 160 -8.70 -11.03 -18.07
CA LEU A 160 -9.38 -10.10 -18.96
C LEU A 160 -9.50 -10.70 -20.36
N THR A 161 -10.60 -10.41 -21.04
CA THR A 161 -10.72 -10.74 -22.46
C THR A 161 -9.73 -9.90 -23.28
N PRO A 162 -9.31 -10.37 -24.47
CA PRO A 162 -8.43 -9.61 -25.36
C PRO A 162 -8.98 -8.22 -25.73
N GLU A 163 -10.30 -8.06 -25.75
CA GLU A 163 -10.99 -6.81 -26.05
C GLU A 163 -10.88 -5.81 -24.89
N GLN A 164 -11.06 -6.30 -23.67
CA GLN A 164 -10.95 -5.50 -22.44
C GLN A 164 -9.51 -5.01 -22.22
N SER A 165 -8.52 -5.89 -22.42
CA SER A 165 -7.11 -5.53 -22.27
C SER A 165 -6.67 -4.45 -23.29
N ASN A 166 -7.20 -4.48 -24.52
CA ASN A 166 -6.96 -3.44 -25.51
C ASN A 166 -7.61 -2.10 -25.12
N SER A 167 -8.79 -2.14 -24.50
CA SER A 167 -9.50 -0.94 -24.04
C SER A 167 -8.78 -0.21 -22.91
N ILE A 168 -8.16 -0.94 -21.98
CA ILE A 168 -7.39 -0.36 -20.86
C ILE A 168 -6.13 0.35 -21.36
N LEU A 169 -5.49 -0.20 -22.39
CA LEU A 169 -4.23 0.33 -22.93
C LEU A 169 -4.41 1.37 -24.05
N GLY A 170 -5.67 1.73 -24.37
CA GLY A 170 -5.97 2.83 -25.28
C GLY A 170 -5.66 2.58 -26.76
N TYR A 171 -5.66 1.33 -27.23
CA TYR A 171 -5.52 1.07 -28.66
C TYR A 171 -6.81 1.48 -29.41
N ARG A 172 -6.69 2.50 -30.27
CA ARG A 172 -7.51 2.62 -31.48
C ARG A 172 -6.82 1.79 -32.55
N ASP A 173 -7.54 0.84 -33.13
CA ASP A 173 -7.10 0.11 -34.33
C ASP A 173 -6.73 1.05 -35.49
#